data_AF-A0A7Y0R2S2-F1
#
_entry.id   AF-A0A7Y0R2S2-F1
#
_cell.length_a   1.000
_cell.length_b   1.000
_cell.length_c   1.000
_cell.angle_alpha   90.00
_cell.angle_beta   90.00
_cell.angle_gamma   90.00
#
_symmetry.space_group_name_H-M   'P 1'
#
loop_
_entity.id
_entity.type
_entity.pdbx_description
1 polymer ?
#
loop_
_entity_poly.entity_id
_entity_poly.type
_entity_poly.pdbx_seq_one_letter_code
_entity_poly.pdbx_strand_id
1 'polypeptide(L)'
;AIITTLLTPDDPANVDLFSSKEIKLEGQPFLYKQVLDQDKKPIQWSWRANRFADYLIANNIKTKDVDFKKAYYVEIPMVEDHFSQRSYQYADIVRRASKKYDIPEDLIYAIIKTESSFNPYAVSWANAYGLMQVVPKTAGRDVFKLVKNKSGQPSPEYLFNPENNIDTG
;
A
#
# COMPACT_ATOMS: atom_id res chain seq x y z
N ALA A 1 -15.14 -7.93 -3.47
CA ALA A 1 -13.93 -7.39 -4.15
C ALA A 1 -13.95 -5.87 -4.19
N ILE A 2 -14.83 -5.20 -4.96
CA ILE A 2 -14.86 -3.71 -5.08
C ILE A 2 -14.90 -3.03 -3.70
N ILE A 3 -15.88 -3.39 -2.86
CA ILE A 3 -16.05 -2.81 -1.52
C ILE A 3 -14.81 -3.04 -0.66
N THR A 4 -14.31 -4.27 -0.64
CA THR A 4 -13.09 -4.64 0.08
C THR A 4 -11.92 -3.77 -0.36
N THR A 5 -11.66 -3.63 -1.66
CA THR A 5 -10.57 -2.80 -2.20
C THR A 5 -10.71 -1.32 -1.80
N LEU A 6 -11.92 -0.77 -1.88
CA LEU A 6 -12.18 0.64 -1.55
C LEU A 6 -12.05 0.93 -0.05
N LEU A 7 -12.26 -0.07 0.79
CA LEU A 7 -12.28 0.05 2.24
C LEU A 7 -11.13 -0.68 2.94
N THR A 8 -10.19 -1.24 2.18
CA THR A 8 -8.96 -1.81 2.75
C THR A 8 -8.33 -0.74 3.63
N PRO A 9 -8.04 -1.04 4.92
CA PRO A 9 -7.42 -0.09 5.84
C PRO A 9 -6.11 0.48 5.29
N ASP A 10 -5.56 1.51 5.91
CA ASP A 10 -4.23 2.06 5.58
C ASP A 10 -3.08 1.40 6.35
N ASP A 11 -3.39 0.49 7.26
CA ASP A 11 -2.44 -0.30 8.03
C ASP A 11 -2.21 -1.69 7.39
N PRO A 12 -1.13 -1.89 6.63
CA PRO A 12 -0.83 -3.18 6.00
C PRO A 12 -0.37 -4.26 7.00
N ALA A 13 0.12 -3.90 8.19
CA ALA A 13 0.66 -4.88 9.13
C ALA A 13 -0.43 -5.83 9.66
N ASN A 14 -1.69 -5.39 9.62
CA ASN A 14 -2.86 -6.14 10.07
C ASN A 14 -3.71 -6.72 8.93
N VAL A 15 -3.24 -6.64 7.69
CA VAL A 15 -3.97 -7.11 6.50
C VAL A 15 -3.19 -8.24 5.82
N ASP A 16 -3.75 -9.44 5.86
CA ASP A 16 -3.21 -10.59 5.14
C ASP A 16 -3.66 -10.55 3.67
N LEU A 17 -2.77 -10.14 2.78
CA LEU A 17 -3.02 -10.10 1.33
C LEU A 17 -2.90 -11.48 0.66
N PHE A 18 -2.36 -12.48 1.36
CA PHE A 18 -1.97 -13.77 0.77
C PHE A 18 -2.93 -14.90 1.10
N SER A 19 -3.93 -14.64 1.95
CA SER A 19 -4.97 -15.60 2.26
C SER A 19 -6.35 -15.14 1.79
N SER A 20 -7.28 -16.08 1.80
CA SER A 20 -8.71 -15.82 1.58
C SER A 20 -9.43 -15.34 2.85
N LYS A 21 -8.71 -14.99 3.91
CA LYS A 21 -9.31 -14.50 5.15
C LYS A 21 -10.02 -13.16 4.92
N GLU A 22 -11.11 -12.95 5.63
CA GLU A 22 -11.81 -11.67 5.59
C GLU A 22 -10.96 -10.57 6.22
N ILE A 23 -10.84 -9.45 5.50
CA ILE A 23 -10.18 -8.24 5.98
C ILE A 23 -11.17 -7.46 6.84
N LYS A 24 -10.76 -7.10 8.06
CA LYS A 24 -11.53 -6.18 8.89
C LYS A 24 -11.50 -4.78 8.27
N LEU A 25 -12.64 -4.30 7.83
CA LEU A 25 -12.79 -2.99 7.20
C LEU A 25 -13.01 -1.91 8.28
N GLU A 26 -11.99 -1.70 9.11
CA GLU A 26 -11.97 -0.74 10.21
C GLU A 26 -10.87 0.30 10.01
N GLY A 27 -11.09 1.51 10.52
CA GLY A 27 -10.13 2.62 10.39
C GLY A 27 -10.30 3.41 9.09
N GLN A 28 -9.27 4.18 8.74
CA GLN A 28 -9.25 4.98 7.52
C GLN A 28 -8.85 4.11 6.33
N PRO A 29 -9.62 4.09 5.22
CA PRO A 29 -9.20 3.33 4.05
C PRO A 29 -7.94 3.89 3.41
N PHE A 30 -7.07 3.00 2.93
CA PHE A 30 -5.87 3.37 2.16
C PHE A 30 -6.21 4.27 0.96
N LEU A 31 -7.27 3.94 0.23
CA LEU A 31 -7.70 4.68 -0.97
C LEU A 31 -8.55 5.92 -0.66
N TYR A 32 -8.72 6.29 0.61
CA TYR A 32 -9.49 7.48 0.99
C TYR A 32 -8.93 8.73 0.31
N LYS A 33 -9.81 9.51 -0.35
CA LYS A 33 -9.52 10.67 -1.22
C LYS A 33 -8.70 10.37 -2.49
N GLN A 34 -8.03 9.23 -2.57
CA GLN A 34 -7.36 8.77 -3.78
C GLN A 34 -8.34 8.24 -4.83
N VAL A 35 -9.51 7.76 -4.40
CA VAL A 35 -10.62 7.35 -5.26
C VAL A 35 -11.88 8.11 -4.86
N LEU A 36 -12.61 8.57 -5.87
CA LEU A 36 -13.90 9.23 -5.71
C LEU A 36 -15.00 8.38 -6.35
N ASP A 37 -16.20 8.44 -5.78
CA ASP A 37 -17.38 7.83 -6.37
C ASP A 37 -17.91 8.63 -7.58
N GLN A 38 -19.03 8.18 -8.14
CA GLN A 38 -19.69 8.85 -9.27
C GLN A 38 -20.15 10.29 -8.96
N ASP A 39 -20.35 10.63 -7.68
CA ASP A 39 -20.70 11.99 -7.23
C ASP A 39 -19.46 12.84 -6.90
N LYS A 40 -18.26 12.34 -7.26
CA LYS A 40 -16.96 12.94 -6.94
C LYS A 40 -16.74 13.10 -5.43
N LYS A 41 -17.26 12.17 -4.61
CA LYS A 41 -17.07 12.17 -3.15
C LYS A 41 -16.09 11.07 -2.72
N PRO A 42 -15.24 11.35 -1.70
CA PRO A 42 -14.34 10.34 -1.17
C PRO A 42 -15.13 9.22 -0.47
N ILE A 43 -14.57 8.02 -0.53
CA ILE A 43 -15.22 6.80 -0.04
C ILE A 43 -14.52 6.37 1.24
N GLN A 44 -15.23 6.43 2.36
CA GLN A 44 -14.74 5.97 3.67
C GLN A 44 -15.71 5.02 4.38
N TRP A 45 -16.96 4.96 3.94
CA TRP A 45 -18.04 4.24 4.61
C TRP A 45 -18.57 3.12 3.74
N SER A 46 -18.92 2.00 4.38
CA SER A 46 -19.52 0.83 3.73
C SER A 46 -20.73 1.17 2.88
N TRP A 47 -21.65 2.01 3.35
CA TRP A 47 -22.84 2.38 2.57
C TRP A 47 -22.48 3.08 1.24
N ARG A 48 -21.45 3.94 1.25
CA ARG A 48 -21.03 4.68 0.05
C ARG A 48 -20.26 3.77 -0.90
N ALA A 49 -19.40 2.90 -0.36
CA ALA A 49 -18.70 1.89 -1.16
C ALA A 49 -19.66 0.91 -1.85
N ASN A 50 -20.70 0.46 -1.14
CA ASN A 50 -21.76 -0.40 -1.73
C ASN A 50 -22.47 0.32 -2.87
N ARG A 51 -22.94 1.55 -2.63
CA ARG A 51 -23.62 2.36 -3.67
C ARG A 51 -22.74 2.57 -4.91
N PHE A 52 -21.45 2.81 -4.72
CA PHE A 52 -20.53 2.97 -5.85
C PHE A 52 -20.26 1.64 -6.57
N ALA A 53 -20.18 0.52 -5.84
CA ALA A 53 -20.05 -0.81 -6.43
C ALA A 53 -21.26 -1.15 -7.30
N ASP A 54 -22.48 -0.90 -6.82
CA ASP A 54 -23.72 -1.11 -7.58
C ASP A 54 -23.72 -0.26 -8.87
N TYR A 55 -23.32 1.01 -8.75
CA TYR A 55 -23.18 1.91 -9.90
C TYR A 55 -22.19 1.36 -10.94
N LEU A 56 -21.00 0.92 -10.51
CA LEU A 56 -19.97 0.39 -11.41
C LEU A 56 -20.41 -0.90 -12.10
N ILE A 57 -21.09 -1.79 -11.38
CA ILE A 57 -21.61 -3.04 -11.95
C ILE A 57 -22.68 -2.74 -13.01
N ALA A 58 -23.57 -1.78 -12.76
CA ALA A 58 -24.63 -1.43 -13.68
C ALA A 58 -24.14 -0.67 -14.93
N ASN A 59 -23.10 0.16 -14.81
CA ASN A 59 -22.74 1.13 -15.86
C ASN A 59 -21.34 0.93 -16.46
N ASN A 60 -20.44 0.21 -15.78
CA ASN A 60 -19.01 0.19 -16.11
C ASN A 60 -18.41 -1.22 -16.15
N ILE A 61 -19.23 -2.27 -16.13
CA ILE A 61 -18.75 -3.63 -16.25
C ILE A 61 -18.18 -3.87 -17.65
N LYS A 62 -16.98 -4.45 -17.69
CA LYS A 62 -16.27 -4.84 -18.90
C LYS A 62 -15.99 -6.34 -18.88
N THR A 63 -15.76 -6.91 -20.05
CA THR A 63 -15.43 -8.32 -20.21
C THR A 63 -14.11 -8.48 -20.95
N LYS A 64 -13.32 -9.48 -20.57
CA LYS A 64 -12.16 -9.94 -21.33
C LYS A 64 -12.11 -11.47 -21.31
N ASP A 65 -11.62 -12.07 -22.38
CA ASP A 65 -11.33 -13.50 -22.40
C ASP A 65 -9.99 -13.76 -21.71
N VAL A 66 -9.98 -14.72 -20.78
CA VAL A 66 -8.78 -15.18 -20.07
C VAL A 66 -8.77 -16.70 -20.18
N ASP A 67 -7.78 -17.22 -20.89
CA ASP A 67 -7.71 -18.62 -21.33
C ASP A 67 -8.99 -19.04 -22.08
N PHE A 68 -9.76 -19.98 -21.52
CA PHE A 68 -11.01 -20.49 -22.08
C PHE A 68 -12.25 -19.97 -21.34
N LYS A 69 -12.12 -18.89 -20.55
CA LYS A 69 -13.21 -18.34 -19.72
C LYS A 69 -13.36 -16.83 -19.94
N LYS A 70 -14.59 -16.33 -19.75
CA LYS A 70 -14.86 -14.89 -19.67
C LYS A 70 -14.59 -14.37 -18.26
N ALA A 71 -13.81 -13.31 -18.15
CA ALA A 71 -13.59 -12.56 -16.92
C ALA A 71 -14.32 -11.21 -16.99
N TYR A 72 -15.10 -10.90 -15.95
CA TYR A 72 -15.75 -9.61 -15.76
C TYR A 72 -14.89 -8.72 -14.87
N TYR A 73 -14.77 -7.44 -15.20
CA TYR A 73 -14.00 -6.49 -14.43
C TYR A 73 -14.59 -5.08 -14.51
N VAL A 74 -14.16 -4.21 -13.59
CA VAL A 74 -14.43 -2.78 -13.61
C VAL A 74 -13.12 -2.04 -13.48
N GLU A 75 -13.04 -0.85 -14.06
CA GLU A 75 -11.91 0.07 -13.88
C GLU A 75 -12.36 1.25 -13.03
N ILE A 76 -11.58 1.55 -12.00
CA ILE A 76 -11.85 2.64 -11.06
C ILE A 76 -10.67 3.60 -11.16
N PRO A 77 -10.82 4.76 -11.84
CA PRO A 77 -9.74 5.72 -11.93
C PRO A 77 -9.47 6.36 -10.57
N MET A 78 -8.19 6.57 -10.27
CA MET A 78 -7.75 7.37 -9.13
C MET A 78 -7.71 8.85 -9.51
N VAL A 79 -7.72 9.75 -8.52
CA VAL A 79 -7.56 11.20 -8.71
C VAL A 79 -6.16 11.53 -9.24
N GLU A 80 -6.01 12.56 -10.07
CA GLU A 80 -4.73 12.89 -10.72
C GLU A 80 -3.57 13.11 -9.72
N ASP A 81 -3.87 13.68 -8.57
CA ASP A 81 -2.90 13.98 -7.50
C ASP A 81 -2.70 12.83 -6.51
N HIS A 82 -3.22 11.62 -6.81
CA HIS A 82 -3.16 10.47 -5.90
C HIS A 82 -1.72 10.18 -5.43
N PHE A 83 -0.74 10.41 -6.29
CA PHE A 83 0.66 10.15 -6.01
C PHE A 83 1.21 11.13 -4.97
N SER A 84 0.92 12.42 -5.14
CA SER A 84 1.33 13.46 -4.20
C SER A 84 0.65 13.27 -2.84
N GLN A 85 -0.62 12.88 -2.82
CA GLN A 85 -1.33 12.56 -1.57
C GLN A 85 -0.65 11.41 -0.81
N ARG A 86 -0.27 10.32 -1.49
CA ARG A 86 0.44 9.20 -0.86
C ARG A 86 1.83 9.59 -0.38
N SER A 87 2.60 10.31 -1.19
CA SER A 87 3.95 10.74 -0.82
C SER A 87 3.95 11.61 0.45
N TYR A 88 2.98 12.51 0.58
CA TYR A 88 2.84 13.39 1.73
C TYR A 88 2.56 12.63 3.05
N GLN A 89 1.87 11.49 2.99
CA GLN A 89 1.58 10.66 4.16
C GLN A 89 2.85 10.22 4.92
N TYR A 90 3.97 10.10 4.21
CA TYR A 90 5.24 9.62 4.78
C TYR A 90 6.24 10.73 5.09
N ALA A 91 5.89 12.01 4.92
CA ALA A 91 6.82 13.13 5.05
C ALA A 91 7.51 13.20 6.42
N ASP A 92 6.77 13.01 7.50
CA ASP A 92 7.34 13.04 8.84
C ASP A 92 8.29 11.85 9.09
N ILE A 93 7.99 10.68 8.52
CA ILE A 93 8.82 9.47 8.67
C ILE A 93 10.12 9.65 7.86
N VAL A 94 10.02 10.10 6.61
CA VAL A 94 11.16 10.38 5.74
C VAL A 94 12.09 11.41 6.38
N ARG A 95 11.54 12.49 6.92
CA ARG A 95 12.31 13.53 7.63
C ARG A 95 13.06 12.97 8.85
N ARG A 96 12.44 12.08 9.62
CA ARG A 96 13.10 11.44 10.78
C ARG A 96 14.24 10.53 10.33
N ALA A 97 14.00 9.69 9.32
CA ALA A 97 15.01 8.78 8.78
C ALA A 97 16.19 9.55 8.16
N SER A 98 15.90 10.58 7.37
CA SER A 98 16.89 11.49 6.78
C SER A 98 17.83 12.06 7.83
N LYS A 99 17.28 12.65 8.89
CA LYS A 99 18.08 13.22 9.99
C LYS A 99 18.88 12.17 10.77
N LYS A 100 18.32 10.97 10.94
CA LYS A 100 18.93 9.90 11.72
C LYS A 100 20.16 9.30 11.02
N TYR A 101 20.08 9.15 9.70
CA TYR A 101 21.11 8.48 8.90
C TYR A 101 21.94 9.42 8.02
N ASP A 102 21.67 10.74 8.09
CA ASP A 102 22.32 11.77 7.27
C ASP A 102 22.18 11.50 5.76
N ILE A 103 20.96 11.13 5.35
CA ILE A 103 20.60 10.83 3.95
C ILE A 103 19.64 11.91 3.45
N PRO A 104 19.83 12.49 2.25
CA PRO A 104 18.89 13.47 1.70
C PRO A 104 17.46 12.93 1.57
N GLU A 105 16.45 13.72 2.00
CA GLU A 105 15.04 13.35 1.88
C GLU A 105 14.65 12.96 0.44
N ASP A 106 15.17 13.70 -0.55
CA ASP A 106 14.91 13.47 -1.98
C ASP A 106 15.36 12.07 -2.44
N LEU A 107 16.47 11.56 -1.91
CA LEU A 107 16.95 10.22 -2.23
C LEU A 107 16.02 9.15 -1.67
N ILE A 108 15.58 9.30 -0.43
CA ILE A 108 14.63 8.38 0.21
C ILE A 108 13.32 8.37 -0.58
N TYR A 109 12.81 9.54 -0.95
CA TYR A 109 11.61 9.66 -1.78
C TYR A 109 11.77 9.02 -3.16
N ALA A 110 12.93 9.20 -3.80
CA ALA A 110 13.21 8.61 -5.11
C ALA A 110 13.22 7.07 -5.05
N ILE A 111 13.80 6.49 -3.99
CA ILE A 111 13.79 5.05 -3.76
C ILE A 111 12.35 4.55 -3.54
N ILE A 112 11.61 5.12 -2.58
CA ILE A 112 10.23 4.68 -2.31
C ILE A 112 9.35 4.77 -3.56
N LYS A 113 9.49 5.86 -4.34
CA LYS A 113 8.78 6.04 -5.60
C LYS A 113 9.07 4.92 -6.59
N THR A 114 10.34 4.59 -6.77
CA THR A 114 10.81 3.60 -7.75
C THR A 114 10.42 2.18 -7.33
N GLU A 115 10.54 1.87 -6.04
CA GLU A 115 10.35 0.54 -5.50
C GLU A 115 8.87 0.16 -5.32
N SER A 116 8.03 1.11 -4.88
CA SER A 116 6.62 0.80 -4.54
C SER A 116 5.61 1.82 -5.04
N SER A 117 6.03 2.96 -5.58
CA SER A 117 5.13 4.09 -5.87
C SER A 117 4.29 4.51 -4.66
N PHE A 118 4.92 4.45 -3.47
CA PHE A 118 4.30 4.71 -2.17
C PHE A 118 3.17 3.75 -1.80
N ASN A 119 3.28 2.48 -2.23
CA ASN A 119 2.35 1.43 -1.84
C ASN A 119 2.86 0.69 -0.58
N PRO A 120 2.22 0.86 0.59
CA PRO A 120 2.65 0.21 1.81
C PRO A 120 2.35 -1.31 1.80
N TYR A 121 1.49 -1.77 0.88
CA TYR A 121 1.16 -3.18 0.64
C TYR A 121 2.09 -3.88 -0.36
N ALA A 122 3.15 -3.21 -0.83
CA ALA A 122 3.99 -3.74 -1.90
C ALA A 122 4.74 -5.00 -1.46
N VAL A 123 4.62 -6.07 -2.27
CA VAL A 123 5.40 -7.31 -2.13
C VAL A 123 5.90 -7.77 -3.48
N SER A 124 7.20 -8.05 -3.56
CA SER A 124 7.82 -8.60 -4.78
C SER A 124 7.85 -10.13 -4.76
N TRP A 125 8.03 -10.71 -5.96
CA TRP A 125 8.30 -12.14 -6.14
C TRP A 125 9.57 -12.62 -5.41
N ALA A 126 10.51 -11.71 -5.14
CA ALA A 126 11.74 -11.98 -4.41
C ALA A 126 11.59 -11.85 -2.88
N ASN A 127 10.37 -11.68 -2.37
CA ASN A 127 10.08 -11.43 -0.95
C ASN A 127 10.70 -10.12 -0.44
N ALA A 128 10.59 -9.06 -1.23
CA ALA A 128 10.82 -7.69 -0.78
C ALA A 128 9.50 -7.09 -0.29
N TYR A 129 9.52 -6.35 0.82
CA TYR A 129 8.30 -5.90 1.50
C TYR A 129 8.27 -4.38 1.73
N GLY A 130 7.08 -3.81 1.62
CA GLY A 130 6.76 -2.43 2.02
C GLY A 130 7.31 -1.37 1.07
N LEU A 131 7.36 -0.13 1.56
CA LEU A 131 7.62 1.08 0.79
C LEU A 131 8.97 1.10 0.07
N MET A 132 10.02 0.64 0.74
CA MET A 132 11.40 0.60 0.25
C MET A 132 11.83 -0.79 -0.25
N GLN A 133 10.88 -1.74 -0.36
CA GLN A 133 11.13 -3.09 -0.85
C GLN A 133 12.34 -3.76 -0.17
N VAL A 134 12.30 -3.82 1.16
CA VAL A 134 13.35 -4.46 1.95
C VAL A 134 13.20 -5.97 1.92
N VAL A 135 14.28 -6.69 1.61
CA VAL A 135 14.34 -8.16 1.69
C VAL A 135 14.87 -8.58 3.08
N PRO A 136 14.11 -9.36 3.88
CA PRO A 136 14.51 -9.74 5.24
C PRO A 136 15.86 -10.44 5.33
N LYS A 137 16.12 -11.39 4.43
CA LYS A 137 17.29 -12.28 4.51
C LYS A 137 18.61 -11.60 4.13
N THR A 138 18.55 -10.43 3.48
CA THR A 138 19.70 -9.67 3.00
C THR A 138 19.77 -8.33 3.72
N ALA A 139 19.36 -7.22 3.10
CA ALA A 139 19.44 -5.87 3.65
C ALA A 139 18.80 -5.76 5.05
N GLY A 140 17.64 -6.41 5.26
CA GLY A 140 16.98 -6.40 6.56
C GLY A 140 17.83 -7.01 7.68
N ARG A 141 18.48 -8.15 7.41
CA ARG A 141 19.37 -8.82 8.36
C ARG A 141 20.65 -8.01 8.62
N ASP A 142 21.21 -7.42 7.58
CA ASP A 142 22.43 -6.61 7.68
C ASP A 142 22.16 -5.36 8.54
N VAL A 143 21.05 -4.67 8.32
CA VAL A 143 20.64 -3.52 9.15
C VAL A 143 20.34 -3.93 10.59
N PHE A 144 19.65 -5.06 10.81
CA PHE A 144 19.41 -5.57 12.16
C PHE A 144 20.72 -5.80 12.91
N LYS A 145 21.69 -6.46 12.27
CA LYS A 145 22.96 -6.82 12.88
C LYS A 145 23.89 -5.61 13.05
N LEU A 146 24.09 -4.82 12.00
CA LEU A 146 25.14 -3.81 11.91
C LEU A 146 24.71 -2.44 12.44
N VAL A 147 23.43 -2.11 12.30
CA VAL A 147 22.90 -0.78 12.67
C VAL A 147 22.07 -0.84 13.95
N LYS A 148 21.18 -1.84 14.07
CA LYS A 148 20.25 -1.95 15.20
C LYS A 148 20.77 -2.80 16.37
N ASN A 149 21.91 -3.46 16.20
CA ASN A 149 22.49 -4.41 17.17
C ASN A 149 21.47 -5.46 17.67
N LYS A 150 20.62 -5.95 16.76
CA LYS A 150 19.62 -7.00 16.97
C LYS A 150 20.05 -8.27 16.26
N SER A 151 19.86 -9.42 16.90
CA SER A 151 20.03 -10.71 16.26
C SER A 151 18.84 -11.03 15.34
N GLY A 152 19.06 -11.93 14.38
CA GLY A 152 18.02 -12.37 13.45
C GLY A 152 17.79 -11.39 12.29
N GLN A 153 16.56 -11.39 11.76
CA GLN A 153 16.13 -10.57 10.63
C GLN A 153 14.72 -10.03 10.90
N PRO A 154 14.32 -8.91 10.28
CA PRO A 154 12.96 -8.39 10.43
C PRO A 154 11.92 -9.37 9.88
N SER A 155 10.73 -9.41 10.50
CA SER A 155 9.59 -10.16 9.97
C SER A 155 8.88 -9.37 8.86
N PRO A 156 8.02 -10.01 8.04
CA PRO A 156 7.18 -9.29 7.09
C PRO A 156 6.31 -8.22 7.76
N GLU A 157 5.69 -8.53 8.91
CA GLU A 157 4.85 -7.59 9.66
C GLU A 157 5.65 -6.36 10.13
N TYR A 158 6.91 -6.57 10.53
CA TYR A 158 7.83 -5.48 10.85
C TYR A 158 8.07 -4.58 9.64
N LEU A 159 8.27 -5.16 8.46
CA LEU A 159 8.54 -4.42 7.22
C LEU A 159 7.29 -3.85 6.55
N PHE A 160 6.09 -4.29 6.90
CA PHE A 160 4.86 -3.64 6.45
C PHE A 160 4.57 -2.35 7.22
N ASN A 161 5.07 -2.23 8.46
CA ASN A 161 4.98 -0.96 9.17
C ASN A 161 5.85 0.12 8.45
N PRO A 162 5.25 1.23 7.97
CA PRO A 162 5.97 2.24 7.19
C PRO A 162 7.19 2.85 7.88
N GLU A 163 7.11 3.08 9.20
CA GLU A 163 8.20 3.66 9.97
C GLU A 163 9.39 2.70 10.09
N ASN A 164 9.11 1.44 10.42
CA ASN A 164 10.13 0.41 10.45
C ASN A 164 10.73 0.12 9.07
N ASN A 165 9.92 0.16 8.02
CA ASN A 165 10.37 -0.07 6.65
C ASN A 165 11.32 1.03 6.18
N ILE A 166 10.93 2.30 6.34
CA ILE A 166 11.74 3.45 5.95
C ILE A 166 12.99 3.58 6.83
N ASP A 167 12.91 3.21 8.12
CA ASP A 167 14.07 3.19 9.00
C ASP A 167 15.06 2.05 8.71
N THR A 168 14.63 1.01 7.98
CA THR A 168 15.46 -0.15 7.63
C THR A 168 15.99 -0.10 6.20
N GLY A 169 15.24 0.48 5.24
CA GLY A 169 15.68 0.64 3.85
C GLY A 169 16.74 1.73 3.72
#